data_AF-A0A5N6LJM0-F1
#
_entry.id   AF-A0A5N6LJM0-F1
#
_cell.length_a   1.000
_cell.length_b   1.000
_cell.length_c   1.000
_cell.angle_alpha   90.00
_cell.angle_beta   90.00
_cell.angle_gamma   90.00
#
_symmetry.space_group_name_H-M   'P 1'
#
loop_
_entity.id
_entity.type
_entity.pdbx_description
1 polymer ?
#
loop_
_entity_poly.entity_id
_entity_poly.type
_entity_poly.pdbx_seq_one_letter_code
_entity_poly.pdbx_strand_id
1 'polypeptide(L)'
;MDNTGQRTLAVVTKCDRSPDGLLEKVTTNDVNIGLGYICVRNRINDETYEEARNQEATLFETHPSLSKIDKSMAGIHVLAHRLVEIQSVIISKCLPSIVKKINERLHVSVLDFNKLPRNLTSVSEAMGAFVQIVGSFKETLQKILIRSELDEYEDDKQMHCNARLAEMVDNLSQDLQSSVNFSEHFLVEEMQILEEANGIRLPHFLPHLVFSSLLKRIVNSVSDLPVCFVNNVCGYLEIVCVRALLDCCGSYPQLLPSMKKATQNVTGRMKIKFMERVDEMIEMEKMTDYTCDPQFIPSYDKLMGNRELFLNSLYSSSKTLNMEGYWINVDHLNDVSTNIRDQAFDLKMRMTPYWKIVLKRMVDYLALKMCFFMQQLVNKEIEADIVNEVMVNGGGIEKRLVEPPSVAKKRERLQSSIRLLKESKEIIEQVMDGIVVASD
;
A
#
# COMPACT_ATOMS: atom_id res chain seq x y z
N MET A 1 -49.03 6.98 10.56
CA MET A 1 -50.20 7.81 10.90
C MET A 1 -50.05 8.31 12.33
N ASP A 2 -50.71 9.41 12.73
CA ASP A 2 -50.55 10.05 14.05
C ASP A 2 -51.51 9.45 15.09
N ASN A 3 -51.07 8.38 15.75
CA ASN A 3 -51.89 7.69 16.76
C ASN A 3 -52.01 8.49 18.08
N THR A 4 -51.24 9.56 18.23
CA THR A 4 -51.17 10.38 19.45
C THR A 4 -51.91 11.71 19.33
N GLY A 5 -52.40 12.06 18.14
CA GLY A 5 -53.11 13.32 17.86
C GLY A 5 -52.25 14.58 17.95
N GLN A 6 -50.93 14.47 18.19
CA GLN A 6 -50.03 15.61 18.47
C GLN A 6 -49.84 16.55 17.28
N ARG A 7 -50.14 16.12 16.06
CA ARG A 7 -50.04 16.91 14.83
C ARG A 7 -51.37 16.92 14.05
N THR A 8 -52.48 16.63 14.72
CA THR A 8 -53.81 16.49 14.11
C THR A 8 -54.75 17.55 14.67
N LEU A 9 -55.32 18.38 13.79
CA LEU A 9 -56.36 19.38 14.09
C LEU A 9 -57.67 18.92 13.44
N ALA A 10 -58.76 18.86 14.20
CA ALA A 10 -60.08 18.59 13.64
C ALA A 10 -60.71 19.87 13.11
N VAL A 11 -61.21 19.82 11.88
CA VAL A 11 -62.03 20.89 11.32
C VAL A 11 -63.43 20.34 11.04
N VAL A 12 -64.40 20.81 11.81
CA VAL A 12 -65.81 20.44 11.64
C VAL A 12 -66.45 21.42 10.69
N THR A 13 -66.96 20.93 9.57
CA THR A 13 -67.60 21.75 8.53
C THR A 13 -69.10 21.50 8.51
N LYS A 14 -69.86 22.40 7.84
CA LYS A 14 -71.32 22.31 7.67
C LYS A 14 -72.10 22.33 9.00
N CYS A 15 -71.62 23.12 9.96
CA CYS A 15 -72.24 23.26 11.28
C CYS A 15 -73.69 23.78 11.20
N ASP A 16 -74.07 24.42 10.09
CA ASP A 16 -75.40 24.92 9.77
C ASP A 16 -76.44 23.81 9.51
N ARG A 17 -76.03 22.62 9.06
CA ARG A 17 -76.96 21.56 8.63
C ARG A 17 -77.36 20.57 9.70
N SER A 18 -76.49 20.34 10.69
CA SER A 18 -76.70 19.34 11.75
C SER A 18 -76.04 19.80 13.06
N PRO A 19 -76.58 20.84 13.71
CA PRO A 19 -75.99 21.42 14.92
C PRO A 19 -76.20 20.55 16.18
N ASP A 20 -77.11 19.58 16.12
CA ASP A 20 -77.48 18.74 17.27
C ASP A 20 -76.36 17.77 17.67
N GLY A 21 -75.99 17.78 18.95
CA GLY A 21 -74.92 16.96 19.51
C GLY A 21 -73.48 17.41 19.14
N LEU A 22 -73.32 18.50 18.38
CA LEU A 22 -72.00 18.98 17.98
C LEU A 22 -71.22 19.59 19.14
N LEU A 23 -71.89 20.40 19.97
CA LEU A 23 -71.29 21.00 21.17
C LEU A 23 -70.71 19.91 22.08
N GLU A 24 -71.47 18.85 22.36
CA GLU A 24 -71.03 17.73 23.20
C GLU A 24 -69.79 17.06 22.63
N LYS A 25 -69.80 16.62 21.37
CA LYS A 25 -68.68 15.93 20.71
C LYS A 25 -67.38 16.74 20.69
N VAL A 26 -67.50 18.05 20.51
CA VAL A 26 -66.35 18.97 20.46
C VAL A 26 -65.81 19.23 21.85
N THR A 27 -66.66 19.35 22.86
CA THR A 27 -66.26 19.58 24.26
C THR A 27 -65.70 18.32 24.94
N THR A 28 -66.24 17.13 24.66
CA THR A 28 -65.75 15.86 25.24
C THR A 28 -64.51 15.30 24.55
N ASN A 29 -64.10 15.87 23.41
CA ASN A 29 -63.00 15.38 22.58
C ASN A 29 -63.14 13.88 22.26
N ASP A 30 -64.32 13.46 21.78
CA ASP A 30 -64.66 12.05 21.56
C ASP A 30 -63.70 11.29 20.62
N VAL A 31 -62.94 12.01 19.78
CA VAL A 31 -61.98 11.44 18.81
C VAL A 31 -60.51 11.60 19.25
N ASN A 32 -60.26 12.06 20.49
CA ASN A 32 -58.93 12.22 21.10
C ASN A 32 -57.91 12.97 20.22
N ILE A 33 -58.27 14.20 19.84
CA ILE A 33 -57.49 15.06 18.95
C ILE A 33 -56.64 16.03 19.78
N GLY A 34 -55.33 16.04 19.53
CA GLY A 34 -54.36 16.75 20.35
C GLY A 34 -54.25 18.26 20.08
N LEU A 35 -54.59 18.73 18.86
CA LEU A 35 -54.61 20.17 18.54
C LEU A 35 -56.00 20.81 18.68
N GLY A 36 -57.01 20.02 19.07
CA GLY A 36 -58.39 20.46 19.29
C GLY A 36 -59.28 20.42 18.04
N TYR A 37 -60.44 21.08 18.15
CA TYR A 37 -61.45 21.17 17.10
C TYR A 37 -61.73 22.63 16.74
N ILE A 38 -62.00 22.88 15.47
CA ILE A 38 -62.50 24.17 15.00
C ILE A 38 -63.73 23.94 14.14
N CYS A 39 -64.82 24.60 14.52
CA CYS A 39 -66.09 24.56 13.82
C CYS A 39 -66.17 25.72 12.83
N VAL A 40 -66.51 25.42 11.58
CA VAL A 40 -66.64 26.41 10.51
C VAL A 40 -67.93 26.22 9.72
N ARG A 41 -68.43 27.32 9.17
CA ARG A 41 -69.49 27.33 8.16
C ARG A 41 -68.87 27.63 6.80
N ASN A 42 -69.10 26.73 5.85
CA ASN A 42 -68.70 26.96 4.46
C ASN A 42 -69.70 27.88 3.76
N ARG A 43 -69.27 28.49 2.65
CA ARG A 43 -70.14 29.22 1.72
C ARG A 43 -71.32 28.35 1.28
N ILE A 44 -72.53 28.91 1.34
CA ILE A 44 -73.77 28.24 0.90
C ILE A 44 -74.34 29.02 -0.29
N ASN A 45 -74.71 28.32 -1.36
CA ASN A 45 -75.20 28.93 -2.60
C ASN A 45 -74.20 29.98 -3.16
N ASP A 46 -74.70 31.12 -3.65
CA ASP A 46 -73.91 32.15 -4.32
C ASP A 46 -73.37 33.26 -3.39
N GLU A 47 -73.42 33.10 -2.05
CA GLU A 47 -72.93 34.07 -1.05
C GLU A 47 -71.51 34.62 -1.36
N THR A 48 -71.24 35.91 -1.22
CA THR A 48 -69.84 36.40 -1.30
C THR A 48 -68.99 35.96 -0.09
N TYR A 49 -67.66 36.11 -0.15
CA TYR A 49 -66.78 35.78 0.99
C TYR A 49 -67.05 36.65 2.24
N GLU A 50 -67.53 37.87 2.06
CA GLU A 50 -67.94 38.73 3.17
C GLU A 50 -69.30 38.33 3.71
N GLU A 51 -70.26 38.04 2.83
CA GLU A 51 -71.56 37.50 3.22
C GLU A 51 -71.41 36.21 4.01
N ALA A 52 -70.62 35.25 3.54
CA ALA A 52 -70.35 33.98 4.22
C ALA A 52 -69.70 34.18 5.60
N ARG A 53 -68.81 35.17 5.77
CA ARG A 53 -68.19 35.50 7.06
C ARG A 53 -69.18 36.11 8.04
N ASN A 54 -70.01 37.05 7.58
CA ASN A 54 -71.06 37.67 8.41
C ASN A 54 -72.11 36.63 8.83
N GLN A 55 -72.46 35.76 7.90
CA GLN A 55 -73.37 34.64 8.08
C GLN A 55 -72.83 33.56 9.03
N GLU A 56 -71.51 33.29 8.99
CA GLU A 56 -70.82 32.42 9.95
C GLU A 56 -70.82 33.03 11.35
N ALA A 57 -70.46 34.31 11.48
CA ALA A 57 -70.48 35.02 12.75
C ALA A 57 -71.89 35.02 13.37
N THR A 58 -72.91 35.33 12.56
CA THR A 58 -74.31 35.31 13.00
C THR A 58 -74.73 33.92 13.49
N LEU A 59 -74.31 32.85 12.80
CA LEU A 59 -74.62 31.47 13.20
C LEU A 59 -74.04 31.15 14.58
N PHE A 60 -72.75 31.47 14.80
CA PHE A 60 -72.08 31.19 16.07
C PHE A 60 -72.41 32.20 17.18
N GLU A 61 -73.10 33.30 16.91
CA GLU A 61 -73.59 34.22 17.95
C GLU A 61 -75.02 33.92 18.39
N THR A 62 -75.89 33.56 17.44
CA THR A 62 -77.35 33.53 17.67
C THR A 62 -77.92 32.12 17.86
N HIS A 63 -77.25 31.07 17.38
CA HIS A 63 -77.81 29.72 17.41
C HIS A 63 -77.80 29.12 18.83
N PRO A 64 -78.91 28.56 19.36
CA PRO A 64 -79.04 28.14 20.77
C PRO A 64 -77.99 27.15 21.31
N SER A 65 -77.44 26.29 20.44
CA SER A 65 -76.40 25.31 20.79
C SER A 65 -74.99 25.71 20.34
N LEU A 66 -74.85 26.42 19.21
CA LEU A 66 -73.54 26.75 18.65
C LEU A 66 -72.96 28.03 19.28
N SER A 67 -73.81 28.92 19.81
CA SER A 67 -73.38 30.11 20.55
C SER A 67 -72.72 29.81 21.89
N LYS A 68 -72.85 28.56 22.35
CA LYS A 68 -72.18 28.04 23.54
C LYS A 68 -70.80 27.44 23.24
N ILE A 69 -70.42 27.29 21.97
CA ILE A 69 -69.06 26.86 21.58
C ILE A 69 -68.11 28.01 21.92
N ASP A 70 -66.95 27.67 22.48
CA ASP A 70 -65.94 28.66 22.82
C ASP A 70 -65.52 29.47 21.57
N LYS A 71 -65.39 30.80 21.72
CA LYS A 71 -65.02 31.69 20.62
C LYS A 71 -63.65 31.35 20.02
N SER A 72 -62.76 30.70 20.76
CA SER A 72 -61.47 30.18 20.29
C SER A 72 -61.57 28.89 19.47
N MET A 73 -62.78 28.34 19.28
CA MET A 73 -63.04 27.09 18.56
C MET A 73 -64.04 27.26 17.40
N ALA A 74 -64.50 28.48 17.12
CA ALA A 74 -65.55 28.73 16.13
C ALA A 74 -65.18 29.86 15.16
N GLY A 75 -65.28 29.56 13.87
CA GLY A 75 -65.11 30.52 12.78
C GLY A 75 -63.84 30.32 11.95
N ILE A 76 -63.91 30.72 10.67
CA ILE A 76 -62.82 30.56 9.71
C ILE A 76 -61.59 31.41 10.05
N HIS A 77 -61.80 32.57 10.68
CA HIS A 77 -60.73 33.45 11.13
C HIS A 77 -59.90 32.80 12.26
N VAL A 78 -60.57 32.09 13.17
CA VAL A 78 -59.94 31.32 14.24
C VAL A 78 -59.17 30.14 13.67
N LEU A 79 -59.71 29.45 12.66
CA LEU A 79 -59.00 28.38 11.95
C LEU A 79 -57.71 28.91 11.31
N ALA A 80 -57.78 30.03 10.59
CA ALA A 80 -56.62 30.63 9.95
C ALA A 80 -55.55 31.03 10.98
N HIS A 81 -55.94 31.69 12.06
CA HIS A 81 -55.03 32.06 13.15
C HIS A 81 -54.37 30.83 13.78
N ARG A 82 -55.17 29.79 14.07
CA ARG A 82 -54.67 28.58 14.72
C ARG A 82 -53.71 27.80 13.83
N LEU A 83 -53.94 27.75 12.52
CA LEU A 83 -53.01 27.14 11.57
C LEU A 83 -51.67 27.87 11.53
N VAL A 84 -51.67 29.21 11.58
CA VAL A 84 -50.44 30.01 11.65
C VAL A 84 -49.68 29.74 12.95
N GLU A 85 -50.37 29.71 14.11
CA GLU A 85 -49.75 29.36 15.39
C GLU A 85 -49.14 27.96 15.37
N ILE A 86 -49.88 26.95 14.90
CA ILE A 86 -49.40 25.56 14.80
C ILE A 86 -48.17 25.48 13.91
N GLN A 87 -48.21 26.13 12.73
CA GLN A 87 -47.06 26.15 11.82
C GLN A 87 -45.84 26.83 12.45
N SER A 88 -46.03 27.96 13.14
CA SER A 88 -44.95 28.67 13.84
C SER A 88 -44.28 27.79 14.91
N VAL A 89 -45.07 27.10 15.73
CA VAL A 89 -44.56 26.17 16.76
C VAL A 89 -43.84 24.97 16.15
N ILE A 90 -44.34 24.42 15.04
CA ILE A 90 -43.66 23.31 14.35
C ILE A 90 -42.32 23.78 13.78
N ILE A 91 -42.31 24.94 13.12
CA ILE A 91 -41.09 25.52 12.54
C ILE A 91 -40.06 25.77 13.65
N SER A 92 -40.42 26.47 14.73
CA SER A 92 -39.50 26.78 15.83
C SER A 92 -38.91 25.54 16.50
N LYS A 93 -39.68 24.46 16.66
CA LYS A 93 -39.18 23.18 17.18
C LYS A 93 -38.26 22.43 16.22
N CYS A 94 -38.47 22.57 14.91
CA CYS A 94 -37.70 21.86 13.89
C CYS A 94 -36.38 22.57 13.54
N LEU A 95 -36.36 23.91 13.54
CA LEU A 95 -35.20 24.70 13.10
C LEU A 95 -33.89 24.34 13.83
N PRO A 96 -33.82 24.20 15.17
CA PRO A 96 -32.58 23.82 15.85
C PRO A 96 -32.02 22.47 15.40
N SER A 97 -32.90 21.48 15.18
CA SER A 97 -32.47 20.18 14.67
C SER A 97 -31.98 20.26 13.22
N ILE A 98 -32.57 21.13 12.39
CA ILE A 98 -32.14 21.34 11.01
C ILE A 98 -30.75 22.00 10.99
N VAL A 99 -30.55 23.06 11.80
CA VAL A 99 -29.23 23.72 11.95
C VAL A 99 -28.16 22.73 12.37
N LYS A 100 -28.45 21.88 13.37
CA LYS A 100 -27.52 20.84 13.82
C LYS A 100 -27.13 19.90 12.67
N LYS A 101 -28.11 19.39 11.91
CA LYS A 101 -27.85 18.50 10.76
C LYS A 101 -27.07 19.19 9.63
N ILE A 102 -27.33 20.48 9.39
CA ILE A 102 -26.57 21.28 8.42
C ILE A 102 -25.12 21.41 8.87
N ASN A 103 -24.86 21.76 10.13
CA ASN A 103 -23.51 21.89 10.66
C ASN A 103 -22.74 20.56 10.63
N GLU A 104 -23.37 19.44 11.01
CA GLU A 104 -22.77 18.11 10.94
C GLU A 104 -22.40 17.76 9.49
N ARG A 105 -23.33 17.95 8.54
CA ARG A 105 -23.09 17.65 7.12
C ARG A 105 -22.06 18.59 6.49
N LEU A 106 -22.04 19.86 6.90
CA LEU A 106 -21.06 20.85 6.47
C LEU A 106 -19.65 20.45 6.95
N HIS A 107 -19.52 20.08 8.23
CA HIS A 107 -18.26 19.62 8.80
C HIS A 107 -17.70 18.40 8.05
N VAL A 108 -18.53 17.37 7.83
CA VAL A 108 -18.14 16.18 7.04
C VAL A 108 -17.74 16.56 5.61
N SER A 109 -18.52 17.41 4.94
CA SER A 109 -18.23 17.83 3.56
C SER A 109 -16.91 18.59 3.46
N VAL A 110 -16.60 19.45 4.44
CA VAL A 110 -15.34 20.20 4.51
C VAL A 110 -14.16 19.26 4.77
N LEU A 111 -14.29 18.30 5.69
CA LEU A 111 -13.25 17.30 5.93
C LEU A 111 -12.95 16.47 4.67
N ASP A 112 -13.99 16.00 3.99
CA ASP A 112 -13.84 15.22 2.75
C ASP A 112 -13.26 16.07 1.61
N PHE A 113 -13.58 17.36 1.55
CA PHE A 113 -12.99 18.29 0.59
C PHE A 113 -11.50 18.52 0.85
N ASN A 114 -11.10 18.67 2.11
CA ASN A 114 -9.71 18.88 2.51
C ASN A 114 -8.82 17.65 2.27
N LYS A 115 -9.40 16.45 2.19
CA LYS A 115 -8.70 15.22 1.81
C LYS A 115 -8.44 15.12 0.30
N LEU A 116 -9.09 15.94 -0.53
CA LEU A 116 -8.82 15.92 -1.97
C LEU A 116 -7.44 16.54 -2.24
N PRO A 117 -6.69 16.03 -3.23
CA PRO A 117 -5.44 16.65 -3.69
C PRO A 117 -5.64 18.13 -3.99
N ARG A 118 -4.59 18.97 -3.96
CA ARG A 118 -4.77 20.35 -4.43
C ARG A 118 -4.98 20.35 -5.95
N ASN A 119 -6.00 21.09 -6.41
CA ASN A 119 -6.17 21.35 -7.84
C ASN A 119 -5.01 22.23 -8.30
N LEU A 120 -4.23 21.75 -9.26
CA LEU A 120 -3.06 22.44 -9.78
C LEU A 120 -3.52 23.33 -10.94
N THR A 121 -3.57 24.64 -10.71
CA THR A 121 -4.14 25.59 -11.67
C THR A 121 -3.08 26.27 -12.54
N SER A 122 -1.81 26.16 -12.17
CA SER A 122 -0.68 26.73 -12.91
C SER A 122 0.47 25.75 -13.08
N VAL A 123 1.31 26.00 -14.09
CA VAL A 123 2.54 25.23 -14.34
C VAL A 123 3.51 25.29 -13.16
N SER A 124 3.60 26.44 -12.48
CA SER A 124 4.46 26.63 -11.30
C SER A 124 4.00 25.76 -10.12
N GLU A 125 2.70 25.72 -9.84
CA GLU A 125 2.12 24.83 -8.83
C GLU A 125 2.34 23.36 -9.19
N ALA A 126 2.18 23.01 -10.47
CA ALA A 126 2.47 21.67 -10.98
C ALA A 126 3.90 21.26 -10.69
N MET A 127 4.83 22.13 -11.04
CA MET A 127 6.26 21.89 -10.86
C MET A 127 6.60 21.74 -9.38
N GLY A 128 6.06 22.60 -8.53
CA GLY A 128 6.23 22.50 -7.08
C GLY A 128 5.72 21.16 -6.53
N ALA A 129 4.52 20.75 -6.91
CA ALA A 129 3.95 19.46 -6.51
C ALA A 129 4.77 18.28 -7.04
N PHE A 130 5.22 18.33 -8.29
CA PHE A 130 6.04 17.29 -8.89
C PHE A 130 7.39 17.14 -8.17
N VAL A 131 8.10 18.24 -7.92
CA VAL A 131 9.37 18.22 -7.18
C VAL A 131 9.16 17.65 -5.78
N GLN A 132 8.07 18.00 -5.10
CA GLN A 132 7.72 17.42 -3.81
C GLN A 132 7.46 15.91 -3.88
N ILE A 133 6.73 15.44 -4.89
CA ILE A 133 6.45 14.00 -5.08
C ILE A 133 7.73 13.23 -5.37
N VAL A 134 8.59 13.75 -6.26
CA VAL A 134 9.88 13.13 -6.59
C VAL A 134 10.78 13.10 -5.35
N GLY A 135 10.85 14.20 -4.59
CA GLY A 135 11.60 14.28 -3.35
C GLY A 135 11.08 13.30 -2.29
N SER A 136 9.76 13.21 -2.12
CA SER A 136 9.14 12.24 -1.20
C SER A 136 9.44 10.81 -1.61
N PHE A 137 9.31 10.48 -2.89
CA PHE A 137 9.62 9.14 -3.40
C PHE A 137 11.08 8.77 -3.16
N LYS A 138 12.00 9.70 -3.43
CA LYS A 138 13.43 9.51 -3.13
C LYS A 138 13.68 9.29 -1.64
N GLU A 139 13.08 10.09 -0.76
CA GLU A 139 13.25 9.93 0.69
C GLU A 139 12.70 8.58 1.18
N THR A 140 11.51 8.17 0.72
CA THR A 140 10.96 6.84 1.02
C THR A 140 11.93 5.74 0.59
N LEU A 141 12.49 5.81 -0.62
CA LEU A 141 13.49 4.83 -1.05
C LEU A 141 14.77 4.88 -0.20
N GLN A 142 15.24 6.06 0.21
CA GLN A 142 16.38 6.18 1.10
C GLN A 142 16.11 5.53 2.46
N LYS A 143 14.94 5.76 3.04
CA LYS A 143 14.51 5.15 4.30
C LYS A 143 14.52 3.63 4.22
N ILE A 144 13.80 3.06 3.26
CA ILE A 144 13.59 1.60 3.21
C ILE A 144 14.81 0.83 2.67
N LEU A 145 15.53 1.38 1.68
CA LEU A 145 16.65 0.67 1.03
C LEU A 145 18.02 0.99 1.66
N ILE A 146 18.23 2.18 2.21
CA ILE A 146 19.57 2.62 2.67
C ILE A 146 19.64 2.73 4.20
N ARG A 147 18.70 3.44 4.83
CA ARG A 147 18.74 3.72 6.28
C ARG A 147 18.11 2.63 7.14
N SER A 148 17.39 1.69 6.51
CA SER A 148 16.65 0.62 7.19
C SER A 148 15.57 1.14 8.16
N GLU A 149 14.97 2.29 7.84
CA GLU A 149 13.85 2.85 8.61
C GLU A 149 12.55 2.11 8.23
N LEU A 150 11.73 1.78 9.23
CA LEU A 150 10.52 0.96 9.08
C LEU A 150 9.23 1.73 9.37
N ASP A 151 9.34 3.01 9.76
CA ASP A 151 8.25 3.89 10.18
C ASP A 151 7.13 4.01 9.12
N GLU A 152 7.49 4.06 7.84
CA GLU A 152 6.53 4.13 6.73
C GLU A 152 5.78 2.81 6.46
N TYR A 153 6.34 1.67 6.87
CA TYR A 153 5.84 0.35 6.51
C TYR A 153 5.95 -0.67 7.66
N GLU A 154 5.55 -0.30 8.88
CA GLU A 154 5.72 -1.14 10.07
C GLU A 154 5.10 -2.53 9.92
N ASP A 155 3.89 -2.60 9.36
CA ASP A 155 3.12 -3.85 9.21
C ASP A 155 3.41 -4.62 7.90
N ASP A 156 4.06 -4.00 6.90
CA ASP A 156 4.37 -4.65 5.62
C ASP A 156 5.80 -5.21 5.59
N LYS A 157 5.94 -6.47 6.02
CA LYS A 157 7.23 -7.18 6.00
C LYS A 157 7.89 -7.25 4.62
N GLN A 158 7.14 -7.13 3.53
CA GLN A 158 7.71 -7.11 2.18
C GLN A 158 8.41 -5.78 1.86
N MET A 159 8.17 -4.73 2.63
CA MET A 159 8.86 -3.43 2.50
C MET A 159 10.05 -3.32 3.45
N HIS A 160 10.29 -4.31 4.32
CA HIS A 160 11.46 -4.38 5.21
C HIS A 160 12.70 -4.83 4.43
N CYS A 161 13.15 -3.96 3.52
CA CYS A 161 14.04 -4.35 2.42
C CYS A 161 15.37 -4.92 2.88
N ASN A 162 16.02 -4.31 3.85
CA ASN A 162 17.29 -4.80 4.35
C ASN A 162 17.19 -6.22 4.94
N ALA A 163 16.08 -6.56 5.60
CA ALA A 163 15.85 -7.92 6.10
C ALA A 163 15.65 -8.92 4.94
N ARG A 164 14.83 -8.57 3.94
CA ARG A 164 14.60 -9.46 2.78
C ARG A 164 15.88 -9.66 1.96
N LEU A 165 16.68 -8.63 1.79
CA LEU A 165 17.96 -8.70 1.07
C LEU A 165 19.01 -9.50 1.85
N ALA A 166 19.06 -9.36 3.19
CA ALA A 166 19.91 -10.20 4.02
C ALA A 166 19.56 -11.69 3.88
N GLU A 167 18.27 -12.04 3.91
CA GLU A 167 17.82 -13.42 3.66
C GLU A 167 18.27 -13.94 2.28
N MET A 168 18.26 -13.11 1.23
CA MET A 168 18.75 -13.51 -0.09
C MET A 168 20.26 -13.78 -0.10
N VAL A 169 21.04 -12.99 0.65
CA VAL A 169 22.50 -13.21 0.80
C VAL A 169 22.77 -14.47 1.60
N ASP A 170 22.02 -14.70 2.68
CA ASP A 170 22.13 -15.91 3.51
C ASP A 170 21.80 -17.16 2.70
N ASN A 171 20.73 -17.13 1.90
CA ASN A 171 20.36 -18.23 1.00
C ASN A 171 21.46 -18.51 -0.03
N LEU A 172 21.99 -17.46 -0.68
CA LEU A 172 23.12 -17.62 -1.61
C LEU A 172 24.33 -18.26 -0.93
N SER A 173 24.65 -17.83 0.29
CA SER A 173 25.74 -18.40 1.07
C SER A 173 25.51 -19.88 1.34
N GLN A 174 24.31 -20.27 1.79
CA GLN A 174 23.96 -21.67 2.04
C GLN A 174 24.03 -22.52 0.77
N ASP A 175 23.47 -22.03 -0.34
CA ASP A 175 23.48 -22.72 -1.63
C ASP A 175 24.91 -22.94 -2.12
N LEU A 176 25.77 -21.93 -2.03
CA LEU A 176 27.18 -22.05 -2.39
C LEU A 176 27.93 -23.02 -1.47
N GLN A 177 27.72 -22.95 -0.15
CA GLN A 177 28.40 -23.85 0.80
C GLN A 177 28.00 -25.31 0.63
N SER A 178 26.81 -25.60 0.10
CA SER A 178 26.39 -26.97 -0.21
C SER A 178 27.31 -27.66 -1.22
N SER A 179 28.03 -26.90 -2.06
CA SER A 179 29.00 -27.41 -3.04
C SER A 179 30.33 -27.90 -2.44
N VAL A 180 30.61 -27.62 -1.16
CA VAL A 180 31.91 -27.91 -0.52
C VAL A 180 32.02 -29.36 -0.04
N ASN A 181 30.92 -30.10 -0.01
CA ASN A 181 30.88 -31.43 0.60
C ASN A 181 31.73 -32.47 -0.14
N PHE A 182 32.32 -33.39 0.62
CA PHE A 182 33.00 -34.55 0.04
C PHE A 182 31.97 -35.44 -0.67
N SER A 183 32.11 -35.55 -1.99
CA SER A 183 31.28 -36.40 -2.84
C SER A 183 31.48 -37.88 -2.53
N GLU A 184 30.44 -38.70 -2.77
CA GLU A 184 30.54 -40.17 -2.80
C GLU A 184 31.61 -40.64 -3.80
N HIS A 185 31.85 -39.87 -4.87
CA HIS A 185 32.90 -40.11 -5.86
C HIS A 185 34.23 -39.43 -5.49
N PHE A 186 34.74 -39.73 -4.30
CA PHE A 186 35.96 -39.11 -3.77
C PHE A 186 37.17 -39.32 -4.69
N LEU A 187 37.91 -38.25 -4.97
CA LEU A 187 39.09 -38.17 -5.85
C LEU A 187 38.85 -38.47 -7.34
N VAL A 188 37.65 -38.85 -7.77
CA VAL A 188 37.40 -39.25 -9.18
C VAL A 188 37.64 -38.10 -10.14
N GLU A 189 37.14 -36.91 -9.81
CA GLU A 189 37.33 -35.69 -10.60
C GLU A 189 38.80 -35.24 -10.63
N GLU A 190 39.48 -35.31 -9.48
CA GLU A 190 40.90 -34.99 -9.37
C GLU A 190 41.76 -35.94 -10.21
N MET A 191 41.46 -37.24 -10.19
CA MET A 191 42.15 -38.25 -11.01
C MET A 191 41.91 -38.02 -12.50
N GLN A 192 40.68 -37.73 -12.91
CA GLN A 192 40.35 -37.46 -14.32
C GLN A 192 41.20 -36.29 -14.87
N ILE A 193 41.29 -35.18 -14.14
CA ILE A 193 42.06 -34.01 -14.58
C ILE A 193 43.56 -34.31 -14.58
N LEU A 194 44.05 -35.11 -13.61
CA LEU A 194 45.44 -35.57 -13.58
C LEU A 194 45.79 -36.43 -14.79
N GLU A 195 44.89 -37.30 -15.24
CA GLU A 195 45.03 -38.12 -16.44
C GLU A 195 45.03 -37.27 -17.72
N GLU A 196 44.10 -36.32 -17.84
CA GLU A 196 44.00 -35.42 -19.00
C GLU A 196 45.20 -34.47 -19.11
N ALA A 197 45.76 -34.04 -17.98
CA ALA A 197 46.94 -33.18 -17.91
C ALA A 197 48.26 -33.97 -17.84
N ASN A 198 48.22 -35.29 -17.97
CA ASN A 198 49.41 -36.12 -17.84
C ASN A 198 50.28 -35.99 -19.10
N GLY A 199 51.56 -35.66 -18.89
CA GLY A 199 52.56 -35.54 -19.95
C GLY A 199 53.80 -36.35 -19.59
N ILE A 200 54.83 -36.35 -20.45
CA ILE A 200 56.12 -36.99 -20.14
C ILE A 200 56.83 -36.12 -19.09
N ARG A 201 56.63 -36.43 -17.80
CA ARG A 201 57.19 -35.70 -16.66
C ARG A 201 57.58 -36.60 -15.51
N LEU A 202 58.33 -36.03 -14.55
CA LEU A 202 58.69 -36.72 -13.32
C LEU A 202 57.44 -37.03 -12.46
N PRO A 203 57.35 -38.23 -11.87
CA PRO A 203 56.33 -38.56 -10.87
C PRO A 203 56.37 -37.60 -9.67
N HIS A 204 55.24 -37.43 -8.98
CA HIS A 204 55.05 -36.59 -7.78
C HIS A 204 55.12 -35.05 -7.99
N PHE A 205 55.32 -34.55 -9.21
CA PHE A 205 55.16 -33.12 -9.48
C PHE A 205 53.74 -32.81 -9.95
N LEU A 206 52.99 -32.03 -9.17
CA LEU A 206 51.67 -31.55 -9.53
C LEU A 206 51.80 -30.27 -10.40
N PRO A 207 51.45 -30.31 -11.70
CA PRO A 207 51.46 -29.11 -12.52
C PRO A 207 50.40 -28.13 -12.04
N HIS A 208 50.76 -26.85 -11.98
CA HIS A 208 49.84 -25.74 -11.74
C HIS A 208 48.57 -25.80 -12.63
N LEU A 209 48.75 -26.25 -13.87
CA LEU A 209 47.69 -26.40 -14.87
C LEU A 209 46.56 -27.34 -14.41
N VAL A 210 46.87 -28.36 -13.61
CA VAL A 210 45.88 -29.30 -13.04
C VAL A 210 44.99 -28.59 -12.03
N PHE A 211 45.59 -27.81 -11.12
CA PHE A 211 44.85 -27.04 -10.12
C PHE A 211 43.95 -26.00 -10.79
N SER A 212 44.50 -25.23 -11.74
CA SER A 212 43.74 -24.24 -12.50
C SER A 212 42.57 -24.85 -13.27
N SER A 213 42.75 -26.04 -13.87
CA SER A 213 41.69 -26.73 -14.61
C SER A 213 40.56 -27.20 -13.69
N LEU A 214 40.89 -27.75 -12.52
CA LEU A 214 39.91 -28.13 -11.50
C LEU A 214 39.14 -26.92 -10.99
N LEU A 215 39.86 -25.82 -10.65
CA LEU A 215 39.26 -24.58 -10.19
C LEU A 215 38.23 -24.04 -11.21
N LYS A 216 38.59 -24.01 -12.49
CA LYS A 216 37.66 -23.58 -13.56
C LYS A 216 36.41 -24.44 -13.60
N ARG A 217 36.56 -25.76 -13.48
CA ARG A 217 35.45 -26.71 -13.54
C ARG A 217 34.48 -26.53 -12.36
N ILE A 218 34.99 -26.38 -11.14
CA ILE A 218 34.15 -26.15 -9.96
C ILE A 218 33.51 -24.76 -9.96
N VAL A 219 34.21 -23.71 -10.41
CA VAL A 219 33.61 -22.37 -10.58
C VAL A 219 32.46 -22.40 -11.60
N ASN A 220 32.64 -23.09 -12.72
CA ASN A 220 31.57 -23.28 -13.71
C ASN A 220 30.36 -24.04 -13.13
N SER A 221 30.56 -24.95 -12.17
CA SER A 221 29.45 -25.70 -11.58
C SER A 221 28.52 -24.85 -10.72
N VAL A 222 28.97 -23.69 -10.24
CA VAL A 222 28.20 -22.79 -9.38
C VAL A 222 27.90 -21.43 -10.02
N SER A 223 28.30 -21.20 -11.28
CA SER A 223 28.21 -19.88 -11.93
C SER A 223 26.77 -19.37 -12.06
N ASP A 224 25.80 -20.27 -12.11
CA ASP A 224 24.38 -19.90 -12.21
C ASP A 224 23.83 -19.31 -10.90
N LEU A 225 24.43 -19.62 -9.73
CA LEU A 225 23.94 -19.16 -8.43
C LEU A 225 24.08 -17.64 -8.25
N PRO A 226 25.26 -17.01 -8.50
CA PRO A 226 25.38 -15.55 -8.54
C PRO A 226 24.43 -14.87 -9.51
N VAL A 227 24.19 -15.47 -10.69
CA VAL A 227 23.29 -14.93 -11.72
C VAL A 227 21.84 -14.96 -11.21
N CYS A 228 21.42 -16.07 -10.61
CA CYS A 228 20.09 -16.19 -10.01
C CYS A 228 19.89 -15.19 -8.86
N PHE A 229 20.91 -14.98 -8.03
CA PHE A 229 20.88 -13.99 -6.95
C PHE A 229 20.58 -12.58 -7.48
N VAL A 230 21.29 -12.12 -8.53
CA VAL A 230 21.05 -10.80 -9.13
C VAL A 230 19.63 -10.69 -9.68
N ASN A 231 19.13 -11.74 -10.34
CA ASN A 231 17.76 -11.75 -10.86
C ASN A 231 16.72 -11.58 -9.74
N ASN A 232 16.90 -12.30 -8.62
CA ASN A 232 15.99 -12.25 -7.47
C ASN A 232 16.01 -10.88 -6.80
N VAL A 233 17.21 -10.33 -6.56
CA VAL A 233 17.38 -8.99 -5.99
C VAL A 233 16.73 -7.92 -6.87
N CYS A 234 17.04 -7.89 -8.17
CA CYS A 234 16.48 -6.89 -9.07
C CYS A 234 14.97 -7.00 -9.23
N GLY A 235 14.42 -8.23 -9.27
CA GLY A 235 12.97 -8.45 -9.31
C GLY A 235 12.27 -7.96 -8.04
N TYR A 236 12.88 -8.20 -6.88
CA TYR A 236 12.39 -7.69 -5.61
C TYR A 236 12.43 -6.15 -5.54
N LEU A 237 13.54 -5.53 -5.94
CA LEU A 237 13.66 -4.08 -5.99
C LEU A 237 12.64 -3.43 -6.93
N GLU A 238 12.31 -4.05 -8.06
CA GLU A 238 11.25 -3.54 -8.95
C GLU A 238 9.89 -3.51 -8.22
N ILE A 239 9.54 -4.56 -7.48
CA ILE A 239 8.29 -4.63 -6.71
C ILE A 239 8.24 -3.53 -5.65
N VAL A 240 9.31 -3.38 -4.86
CA VAL A 240 9.41 -2.35 -3.80
C VAL A 240 9.28 -0.95 -4.40
N CYS A 241 10.05 -0.65 -5.45
CA CYS A 241 10.03 0.66 -6.08
C CYS A 241 8.65 1.00 -6.66
N VAL A 242 7.94 0.04 -7.27
CA VAL A 242 6.59 0.25 -7.78
C VAL A 242 5.58 0.49 -6.65
N ARG A 243 5.69 -0.22 -5.52
CA ARG A 243 4.83 0.01 -4.35
C ARG A 243 5.03 1.39 -3.75
N ALA A 244 6.28 1.76 -3.42
CA ALA A 244 6.60 3.09 -2.91
C ALA A 244 6.13 4.19 -3.87
N LEU A 245 6.24 3.97 -5.18
CA LEU A 245 5.76 4.93 -6.17
C LEU A 245 4.22 5.07 -6.16
N LEU A 246 3.47 3.99 -5.98
CA LEU A 246 2.00 4.03 -5.87
C LEU A 246 1.56 4.88 -4.69
N ASP A 247 2.24 4.74 -3.54
CA ASP A 247 1.94 5.49 -2.33
C ASP A 247 2.25 6.99 -2.52
N CYS A 248 3.42 7.32 -3.09
CA CYS A 248 3.80 8.71 -3.35
C CYS A 248 2.92 9.39 -4.42
N CYS A 249 2.47 8.66 -5.43
CA CYS A 249 1.63 9.19 -6.50
C CYS A 249 0.13 9.18 -6.18
N GLY A 250 -0.30 8.74 -4.99
CA GLY A 250 -1.73 8.59 -4.67
C GLY A 250 -2.55 9.86 -4.87
N SER A 251 -1.95 11.03 -4.62
CA SER A 251 -2.59 12.33 -4.84
C SER A 251 -2.63 12.77 -6.31
N TYR A 252 -1.76 12.21 -7.16
CA TYR A 252 -1.61 12.59 -8.57
C TYR A 252 -1.37 11.35 -9.47
N PRO A 253 -2.40 10.48 -9.65
CA PRO A 253 -2.26 9.21 -10.38
C PRO A 253 -1.81 9.37 -11.83
N GLN A 254 -2.02 10.54 -12.42
CA GLN A 254 -1.62 10.82 -13.79
C GLN A 254 -0.09 10.87 -14.00
N LEU A 255 0.70 11.08 -12.93
CA LEU A 255 2.16 11.04 -12.99
C LEU A 255 2.73 9.61 -12.93
N LEU A 256 1.97 8.70 -12.34
CA LEU A 256 2.37 7.32 -12.10
C LEU A 256 2.91 6.60 -13.35
N PRO A 257 2.28 6.66 -14.55
CA PRO A 257 2.79 5.93 -15.71
C PRO A 257 4.20 6.37 -16.14
N SER A 258 4.46 7.68 -16.13
CA SER A 258 5.77 8.24 -16.51
C SER A 258 6.83 7.94 -15.46
N MET A 259 6.51 8.14 -14.18
CA MET A 259 7.44 7.83 -13.10
C MET A 259 7.73 6.32 -13.01
N LYS A 260 6.73 5.47 -13.24
CA LYS A 260 6.88 4.02 -13.24
C LYS A 260 7.81 3.59 -14.38
N LYS A 261 7.61 4.12 -15.58
CA LYS A 261 8.48 3.85 -16.73
C LYS A 261 9.94 4.28 -16.45
N ALA A 262 10.15 5.47 -15.90
CA ALA A 262 11.48 5.93 -15.51
C ALA A 262 12.14 4.99 -14.48
N THR A 263 11.39 4.61 -13.45
CA THR A 263 11.85 3.71 -12.39
C THR A 263 12.22 2.33 -12.94
N GLN A 264 11.42 1.78 -13.87
CA GLN A 264 11.72 0.53 -14.55
C GLN A 264 12.97 0.63 -15.43
N ASN A 265 13.16 1.75 -16.13
CA ASN A 265 14.36 1.99 -16.93
C ASN A 265 15.62 2.01 -16.06
N VAL A 266 15.59 2.73 -14.93
CA VAL A 266 16.71 2.80 -13.97
C VAL A 266 17.02 1.42 -13.41
N THR A 267 16.00 0.69 -12.95
CA THR A 267 16.16 -0.65 -12.37
C THR A 267 16.68 -1.65 -13.41
N GLY A 268 16.21 -1.56 -14.66
CA GLY A 268 16.70 -2.36 -15.78
C GLY A 268 18.17 -2.11 -16.09
N ARG A 269 18.62 -0.85 -16.12
CA ARG A 269 20.04 -0.53 -16.30
C ARG A 269 20.90 -0.98 -15.13
N MET A 270 20.41 -0.85 -13.90
CA MET A 270 21.08 -1.37 -12.72
C MET A 270 21.29 -2.89 -12.85
N LYS A 271 20.26 -3.63 -13.26
CA LYS A 271 20.33 -5.08 -13.47
C LYS A 271 21.39 -5.46 -14.49
N ILE A 272 21.42 -4.80 -15.66
CA ILE A 272 22.42 -5.07 -16.70
C ILE A 272 23.84 -4.84 -16.16
N LYS A 273 24.08 -3.66 -15.56
CA LYS A 273 25.38 -3.33 -14.96
C LYS A 273 25.75 -4.31 -13.85
N PHE A 274 24.80 -4.84 -13.09
CA PHE A 274 25.08 -5.79 -12.04
C PHE A 274 25.47 -7.16 -12.61
N MET A 275 24.73 -7.66 -13.61
CA MET A 275 25.08 -8.90 -14.31
C MET A 275 26.48 -8.84 -14.93
N GLU A 276 26.83 -7.75 -15.63
CA GLU A 276 28.17 -7.56 -16.18
C GLU A 276 29.28 -7.73 -15.12
N ARG A 277 29.03 -7.25 -13.89
CA ARG A 277 30.00 -7.33 -12.78
C ARG A 277 30.09 -8.72 -12.18
N VAL A 278 28.99 -9.48 -12.21
CA VAL A 278 28.97 -10.88 -11.81
C VAL A 278 29.75 -11.72 -12.83
N ASP A 279 29.54 -11.48 -14.11
CA ASP A 279 30.29 -12.17 -15.18
C ASP A 279 31.80 -11.87 -15.05
N GLU A 280 32.17 -10.60 -14.87
CA GLU A 280 33.57 -10.21 -14.60
C GLU A 280 34.14 -10.95 -13.37
N MET A 281 33.39 -11.01 -12.27
CA MET A 281 33.82 -11.71 -11.04
C MET A 281 34.04 -13.20 -11.28
N ILE A 282 33.10 -13.88 -11.94
CA ILE A 282 33.18 -15.31 -12.25
C ILE A 282 34.41 -15.60 -13.12
N GLU A 283 34.67 -14.78 -14.14
CA GLU A 283 35.84 -14.95 -15.00
C GLU A 283 37.16 -14.66 -14.26
N MET A 284 37.18 -13.69 -13.34
CA MET A 284 38.35 -13.44 -12.50
C MET A 284 38.69 -14.64 -11.61
N GLU A 285 37.71 -15.30 -10.99
CA GLU A 285 37.93 -16.50 -10.16
C GLU A 285 38.42 -17.71 -10.98
N LYS A 286 38.10 -17.76 -12.28
CA LYS A 286 38.63 -18.79 -13.19
C LYS A 286 40.08 -18.55 -13.61
N MET A 287 40.52 -17.29 -13.59
CA MET A 287 41.78 -16.88 -14.22
C MET A 287 42.99 -17.12 -13.32
N THR A 288 42.86 -16.94 -12.01
CA THR A 288 44.01 -17.05 -11.08
C THR A 288 43.63 -17.64 -9.73
N ASP A 289 44.50 -18.53 -9.23
CA ASP A 289 44.40 -19.26 -7.97
C ASP A 289 45.15 -18.55 -6.82
N TYR A 290 44.99 -17.23 -6.71
CA TYR A 290 45.65 -16.43 -5.67
C TYR A 290 44.83 -16.33 -4.37
N THR A 291 45.52 -16.37 -3.23
CA THR A 291 44.96 -16.02 -1.92
C THR A 291 46.02 -15.40 -1.02
N CYS A 292 45.62 -14.38 -0.25
CA CYS A 292 46.39 -13.81 0.84
C CYS A 292 45.84 -14.22 2.22
N ASP A 293 44.89 -15.16 2.26
CA ASP A 293 44.27 -15.62 3.50
C ASP A 293 45.29 -16.39 4.36
N PRO A 294 45.62 -15.91 5.59
CA PRO A 294 46.59 -16.56 6.45
C PRO A 294 46.15 -17.95 6.94
N GLN A 295 44.85 -18.28 6.86
CA GLN A 295 44.30 -19.58 7.25
C GLN A 295 44.42 -20.64 6.16
N PHE A 296 44.83 -20.27 4.94
CA PHE A 296 44.96 -21.22 3.85
C PHE A 296 45.96 -22.35 4.17
N ILE A 297 47.20 -21.99 4.54
CA ILE A 297 48.26 -22.97 4.85
C ILE A 297 47.88 -23.84 6.06
N PRO A 298 47.46 -23.28 7.22
CA PRO A 298 47.00 -24.10 8.35
C PRO A 298 45.86 -25.06 8.02
N SER A 299 44.89 -24.62 7.21
CA SER A 299 43.76 -25.47 6.81
C SER A 299 44.18 -26.61 5.89
N TYR A 300 45.07 -26.31 4.94
CA TYR A 300 45.68 -27.31 4.08
C TYR A 300 46.51 -28.32 4.89
N ASP A 301 47.39 -27.86 5.77
CA ASP A 301 48.24 -28.74 6.59
C ASP A 301 47.40 -29.64 7.50
N LYS A 302 46.32 -29.12 8.09
CA LYS A 302 45.36 -29.90 8.88
C LYS A 302 44.73 -31.01 8.06
N LEU A 303 44.30 -30.72 6.83
CA LEU A 303 43.71 -31.70 5.93
C LEU A 303 44.74 -32.74 5.48
N MET A 304 45.97 -32.30 5.17
CA MET A 304 47.09 -33.17 4.81
C MET A 304 47.53 -34.08 5.96
N GLY A 305 47.35 -33.67 7.22
CA GLY A 305 47.58 -34.51 8.39
C GLY A 305 46.78 -35.82 8.39
N ASN A 306 45.68 -35.90 7.63
CA ASN A 306 44.88 -37.12 7.49
C ASN A 306 45.43 -38.12 6.45
N ARG A 307 46.58 -37.85 5.83
CA ARG A 307 47.15 -38.71 4.78
C ARG A 307 47.39 -40.15 5.24
N GLU A 308 47.94 -40.34 6.43
CA GLU A 308 48.15 -41.69 6.99
C GLU A 308 46.82 -42.43 7.23
N LEU A 309 45.79 -41.72 7.69
CA LEU A 309 44.45 -42.28 7.86
C LEU A 309 43.84 -42.70 6.53
N PHE A 310 44.00 -41.89 5.49
CA PHE A 310 43.59 -42.23 4.14
C PHE A 310 44.30 -43.49 3.63
N LEU A 311 45.63 -43.58 3.73
CA LEU A 311 46.37 -44.75 3.29
C LEU A 311 45.96 -46.02 4.05
N ASN A 312 45.76 -45.93 5.36
CA ASN A 312 45.30 -47.05 6.18
C ASN A 312 43.87 -47.48 5.84
N SER A 313 42.99 -46.53 5.48
CA SER A 313 41.59 -46.84 5.11
C SER A 313 41.48 -47.72 3.87
N LEU A 314 42.46 -47.65 2.96
CA LEU A 314 42.53 -48.51 1.77
C LEU A 314 42.85 -49.97 2.10
N TYR A 315 43.44 -50.27 3.27
CA TYR A 315 43.67 -51.65 3.72
C TYR A 315 42.63 -52.13 4.72
N SER A 316 41.76 -51.23 5.19
CA SER A 316 40.69 -51.57 6.13
C SER A 316 39.62 -52.45 5.48
N SER A 317 38.96 -53.28 6.30
CA SER A 317 37.87 -54.15 5.84
C SER A 317 36.61 -53.36 5.45
N SER A 318 36.38 -52.19 6.05
CA SER A 318 35.23 -51.34 5.74
C SER A 318 35.45 -50.43 4.53
N LYS A 319 36.71 -50.17 4.14
CA LYS A 319 37.07 -49.27 3.02
C LYS A 319 36.43 -47.88 3.14
N THR A 320 36.34 -47.39 4.38
CA THR A 320 35.73 -46.09 4.70
C THR A 320 36.73 -45.17 5.38
N LEU A 321 36.76 -43.91 4.96
CA LEU A 321 37.55 -42.83 5.56
C LEU A 321 36.62 -41.82 6.23
N ASN A 322 36.98 -41.35 7.42
CA ASN A 322 36.30 -40.20 8.03
C ASN A 322 37.11 -38.92 7.78
N MET A 323 36.56 -37.97 7.02
CA MET A 323 37.16 -36.66 6.77
C MET A 323 36.22 -35.57 7.27
N GLU A 324 36.66 -34.77 8.25
CA GLU A 324 35.88 -33.67 8.83
C GLU A 324 34.43 -34.05 9.22
N GLY A 325 34.19 -35.31 9.63
CA GLY A 325 32.86 -35.82 10.01
C GLY A 325 32.09 -36.53 8.89
N TYR A 326 32.61 -36.55 7.67
CA TYR A 326 32.03 -37.26 6.53
C TYR A 326 32.63 -38.66 6.38
N TRP A 327 31.77 -39.67 6.26
CA TRP A 327 32.17 -41.04 5.94
C TRP A 327 32.23 -41.25 4.44
N ILE A 328 33.42 -41.47 3.92
CA ILE A 328 33.73 -41.54 2.50
C ILE A 328 34.11 -42.98 2.14
N ASN A 329 33.48 -43.54 1.12
CA ASN A 329 33.90 -44.83 0.55
C ASN A 329 35.15 -44.63 -0.32
N VAL A 330 36.18 -45.45 -0.11
CA VAL A 330 37.45 -45.39 -0.85
C VAL A 330 37.77 -46.68 -1.60
N ASP A 331 36.80 -47.59 -1.74
CA ASP A 331 37.02 -48.92 -2.32
C ASP A 331 37.43 -48.84 -3.79
N HIS A 332 36.87 -47.88 -4.55
CA HIS A 332 37.21 -47.63 -5.95
C HIS A 332 38.65 -47.17 -6.18
N LEU A 333 39.40 -46.83 -5.12
CA LEU A 333 40.78 -46.34 -5.20
C LEU A 333 41.82 -47.46 -5.02
N ASN A 334 41.41 -48.71 -4.78
CA ASN A 334 42.33 -49.84 -4.57
C ASN A 334 43.15 -50.15 -5.82
N ASP A 335 42.53 -50.09 -7.01
CA ASP A 335 43.18 -50.43 -8.29
C ASP A 335 43.91 -49.23 -8.93
N VAL A 336 43.86 -48.06 -8.29
CA VAL A 336 44.52 -46.85 -8.77
C VAL A 336 45.98 -46.86 -8.33
N SER A 337 46.89 -46.52 -9.26
CA SER A 337 48.31 -46.42 -8.96
C SER A 337 48.59 -45.44 -7.80
N THR A 338 49.53 -45.80 -6.91
CA THR A 338 49.88 -44.99 -5.73
C THR A 338 50.22 -43.55 -6.09
N ASN A 339 50.94 -43.32 -7.19
CA ASN A 339 51.34 -41.98 -7.62
C ASN A 339 50.15 -41.09 -8.03
N ILE A 340 49.17 -41.65 -8.76
CA ILE A 340 47.96 -40.90 -9.16
C ILE A 340 47.10 -40.62 -7.93
N ARG A 341 46.92 -41.63 -7.07
CA ARG A 341 46.12 -41.52 -5.85
C ARG A 341 46.66 -40.45 -4.90
N ASP A 342 47.98 -40.43 -4.68
CA ASP A 342 48.62 -39.46 -3.81
C ASP A 342 48.53 -38.03 -4.36
N GLN A 343 48.70 -37.85 -5.68
CA GLN A 343 48.53 -36.55 -6.34
C GLN A 343 47.08 -36.07 -6.27
N ALA A 344 46.12 -36.95 -6.49
CA ALA A 344 44.70 -36.63 -6.42
C ALA A 344 44.31 -36.22 -4.99
N PHE A 345 44.82 -36.92 -3.99
CA PHE A 345 44.61 -36.56 -2.59
C PHE A 345 45.20 -35.19 -2.26
N ASP A 346 46.46 -34.91 -2.62
CA ASP A 346 47.07 -33.57 -2.41
C ASP A 346 46.26 -32.46 -3.09
N LEU A 347 45.86 -32.69 -4.34
CA LEU A 347 45.03 -31.74 -5.10
C LEU A 347 43.71 -31.47 -4.39
N LYS A 348 43.02 -32.50 -3.89
CA LYS A 348 41.77 -32.34 -3.14
C LYS A 348 41.97 -31.55 -1.86
N MET A 349 43.00 -31.89 -1.08
CA MET A 349 43.28 -31.24 0.19
C MET A 349 43.68 -29.77 0.01
N ARG A 350 44.35 -29.43 -1.09
CA ARG A 350 44.70 -28.05 -1.46
C ARG A 350 43.50 -27.26 -1.99
N MET A 351 42.68 -27.89 -2.82
CA MET A 351 41.51 -27.24 -3.41
C MET A 351 40.42 -26.95 -2.36
N THR A 352 40.21 -27.85 -1.39
CA THR A 352 39.16 -27.71 -0.37
C THR A 352 39.21 -26.38 0.41
N PRO A 353 40.32 -25.97 1.04
CA PRO A 353 40.39 -24.70 1.75
C PRO A 353 40.40 -23.50 0.79
N TYR A 354 40.99 -23.64 -0.40
CA TYR A 354 40.94 -22.57 -1.42
C TYR A 354 39.51 -22.30 -1.87
N TRP A 355 38.73 -23.36 -2.12
CA TRP A 355 37.34 -23.25 -2.55
C TRP A 355 36.46 -22.55 -1.53
N LYS A 356 36.62 -22.87 -0.23
CA LYS A 356 35.94 -22.16 0.87
C LYS A 356 36.22 -20.64 0.82
N ILE A 357 37.44 -20.24 0.48
CA ILE A 357 37.82 -18.81 0.35
C ILE A 357 37.13 -18.19 -0.87
N VAL A 358 37.14 -18.86 -2.02
CA VAL A 358 36.48 -18.39 -3.25
C VAL A 358 34.98 -18.16 -3.01
N LEU A 359 34.29 -19.13 -2.41
CA LEU A 359 32.86 -19.02 -2.10
C LEU A 359 32.55 -17.84 -1.19
N LYS A 360 33.33 -17.66 -0.12
CA LYS A 360 33.18 -16.52 0.78
C LYS A 360 33.38 -15.20 0.05
N ARG A 361 34.42 -15.11 -0.78
CA ARG A 361 34.73 -13.92 -1.58
C ARG A 361 33.59 -13.58 -2.55
N MET A 362 32.99 -14.58 -3.19
CA MET A 362 31.83 -14.38 -4.06
C MET A 362 30.64 -13.78 -3.30
N VAL A 363 30.28 -14.35 -2.14
CA VAL A 363 29.18 -13.84 -1.29
C VAL A 363 29.45 -12.40 -0.85
N ASP A 364 30.64 -12.14 -0.29
CA ASP A 364 31.02 -10.80 0.18
C ASP A 364 31.00 -9.79 -0.98
N TYR A 365 31.56 -10.15 -2.14
CA TYR A 365 31.56 -9.29 -3.32
C TYR A 365 30.15 -8.94 -3.79
N LEU A 366 29.27 -9.94 -3.92
CA LEU A 366 27.90 -9.76 -4.41
C LEU A 366 27.06 -8.90 -3.46
N ALA A 367 27.18 -9.13 -2.15
CA ALA A 367 26.51 -8.32 -1.14
C ALA A 367 26.96 -6.85 -1.19
N LEU A 368 28.27 -6.61 -1.25
CA LEU A 368 28.83 -5.26 -1.38
C LEU A 368 28.39 -4.58 -2.68
N LYS A 369 28.39 -5.32 -3.79
CA LYS A 369 28.05 -4.79 -5.11
C LYS A 369 26.56 -4.45 -5.21
N MET A 370 25.70 -5.29 -4.64
CA MET A 370 24.28 -5.04 -4.48
C MET A 370 24.05 -3.72 -3.74
N CYS A 371 24.62 -3.57 -2.54
CA CYS A 371 24.48 -2.35 -1.72
C CYS A 371 24.98 -1.09 -2.45
N PHE A 372 26.13 -1.18 -3.13
CA PHE A 372 26.67 -0.09 -3.93
C PHE A 372 25.70 0.34 -5.03
N PHE A 373 25.17 -0.60 -5.80
CA PHE A 373 24.26 -0.28 -6.90
C PHE A 373 22.92 0.27 -6.41
N MET A 374 22.38 -0.23 -5.29
CA MET A 374 21.18 0.34 -4.68
C MET A 374 21.40 1.80 -4.29
N GLN A 375 22.55 2.13 -3.70
CA GLN A 375 22.89 3.52 -3.39
C GLN A 375 22.99 4.39 -4.65
N GLN A 376 23.59 3.88 -5.74
CA GLN A 376 23.63 4.63 -7.00
C GLN A 376 22.23 4.86 -7.58
N LEU A 377 21.38 3.84 -7.57
CA LEU A 377 19.99 3.90 -8.04
C LEU A 377 19.24 5.03 -7.31
N VAL A 378 19.23 5.01 -5.98
CA VAL A 378 18.44 5.94 -5.16
C VAL A 378 19.03 7.35 -5.16
N ASN A 379 20.35 7.49 -5.02
CA ASN A 379 20.96 8.80 -4.79
C ASN A 379 21.34 9.55 -6.06
N LYS A 380 21.52 8.85 -7.19
CA LYS A 380 22.04 9.47 -8.43
C LYS A 380 21.13 9.29 -9.64
N GLU A 381 20.55 8.10 -9.84
CA GLU A 381 19.87 7.80 -11.10
C GLU A 381 18.37 8.13 -11.06
N ILE A 382 17.64 7.77 -9.99
CA ILE A 382 16.17 7.75 -10.02
C ILE A 382 15.53 9.13 -10.19
N GLU A 383 16.01 10.13 -9.47
CA GLU A 383 15.49 11.51 -9.55
C GLU A 383 15.72 12.10 -10.95
N ALA A 384 16.95 11.98 -11.45
CA ALA A 384 17.33 12.51 -12.76
C ALA A 384 16.51 11.87 -13.89
N ASP A 385 16.33 10.55 -13.86
CA ASP A 385 15.55 9.84 -14.86
C ASP A 385 14.06 10.15 -14.79
N ILE A 386 13.50 10.30 -13.59
CA ILE A 386 12.09 10.70 -13.44
C ILE A 386 11.87 12.11 -14.00
N VAL A 387 12.76 13.05 -13.66
CA VAL A 387 12.69 14.42 -14.19
C VAL A 387 12.78 14.40 -15.72
N ASN A 388 13.75 13.68 -16.29
CA ASN A 388 13.90 13.56 -17.74
C ASN A 388 12.68 12.91 -18.42
N GLU A 389 12.16 11.80 -17.87
CA GLU A 389 11.03 11.10 -18.46
C GLU A 389 9.75 11.93 -18.40
N VAL A 390 9.49 12.66 -17.31
CA VAL A 390 8.28 13.48 -17.18
C VAL A 390 8.39 14.76 -18.00
N MET A 391 9.54 15.43 -17.98
CA MET A 391 9.71 16.75 -18.62
C MET A 391 9.97 16.67 -20.12
N VAL A 392 10.78 15.71 -20.56
CA VAL A 392 11.21 15.61 -21.96
C VAL A 392 10.33 14.62 -22.73
N ASN A 393 10.27 13.37 -22.24
CA ASN A 393 9.60 12.29 -22.98
C ASN A 393 8.08 12.25 -22.76
N GLY A 394 7.62 12.73 -21.60
CA GLY A 394 6.23 12.67 -21.15
C GLY A 394 5.32 13.77 -21.70
N GLY A 395 5.84 14.63 -22.57
CA GLY A 395 5.10 15.75 -23.16
C GLY A 395 4.92 16.94 -22.22
N GLY A 396 5.76 17.05 -21.19
CA GLY A 396 5.77 18.14 -20.22
C GLY A 396 4.73 17.99 -19.11
N ILE A 397 4.98 18.66 -17.99
CA ILE A 397 4.10 18.62 -16.82
C ILE A 397 2.71 19.20 -17.10
N GLU A 398 2.61 20.06 -18.11
CA GLU A 398 1.37 20.73 -18.53
C GLU A 398 0.30 19.73 -18.95
N LYS A 399 0.67 18.65 -19.65
CA LYS A 399 -0.28 17.60 -20.06
C LYS A 399 -0.74 16.72 -18.90
N ARG A 400 -0.10 16.83 -17.74
CA ARG A 400 -0.36 16.08 -16.50
C ARG A 400 -1.04 16.94 -15.42
N LEU A 401 -1.34 18.20 -15.72
CA LEU A 401 -2.10 19.12 -14.87
C LEU A 401 -3.59 18.79 -14.75
N VAL A 402 -4.11 17.98 -15.68
CA VAL A 402 -5.54 17.67 -15.71
C VAL A 402 -5.90 16.74 -14.56
N GLU A 403 -6.68 17.27 -13.61
CA GLU A 403 -7.25 16.50 -12.51
C GLU A 403 -8.08 15.33 -13.08
N PRO A 404 -7.95 14.10 -12.53
CA PRO A 404 -8.75 12.98 -13.01
C PRO A 404 -10.25 13.29 -12.95
N PRO A 405 -11.05 12.94 -13.97
CA PRO A 405 -12.47 13.31 -14.04
C PRO A 405 -13.28 12.90 -12.81
N SER A 406 -12.92 11.78 -12.17
CA SER A 406 -13.54 11.30 -10.93
C SER A 406 -13.30 12.24 -9.74
N VAL A 407 -12.06 12.75 -9.60
CA VAL A 407 -11.65 13.66 -8.53
C VAL A 407 -12.24 15.05 -8.79
N ALA A 408 -12.17 15.55 -10.03
CA ALA A 408 -12.78 16.81 -10.44
C ALA A 408 -14.30 16.83 -10.17
N LYS A 409 -15.02 15.77 -10.59
CA LYS A 409 -16.46 15.64 -10.33
C LYS A 409 -16.77 15.56 -8.83
N LYS A 410 -15.92 14.90 -8.04
CA LYS A 410 -16.07 14.84 -6.58
C LYS A 410 -15.83 16.22 -5.95
N ARG A 411 -14.82 16.96 -6.42
CA ARG A 411 -14.52 18.34 -6.01
C ARG A 411 -15.67 19.28 -6.27
N GLU A 412 -16.19 19.30 -7.50
CA GLU A 412 -17.33 20.16 -7.88
C GLU A 412 -18.58 19.86 -7.03
N ARG A 413 -18.87 18.57 -6.81
CA ARG A 413 -19.99 18.14 -5.95
C ARG A 413 -19.84 18.62 -4.52
N LEU A 414 -18.65 18.46 -3.92
CA LEU A 414 -18.37 18.91 -2.56
C LEU A 414 -18.39 20.44 -2.45
N GLN A 415 -17.80 21.17 -3.40
CA GLN A 415 -17.88 22.63 -3.43
C GLN A 415 -19.32 23.13 -3.51
N SER A 416 -20.11 22.55 -4.41
CA SER A 416 -21.53 22.89 -4.55
C SER A 416 -22.30 22.58 -3.27
N SER A 417 -22.07 21.42 -2.65
CA SER A 417 -22.71 21.05 -1.38
C SER A 417 -22.31 21.98 -0.24
N ILE A 418 -21.03 22.32 -0.11
CA ILE A 418 -20.53 23.24 0.93
C ILE A 418 -21.15 24.62 0.75
N ARG A 419 -21.21 25.14 -0.48
CA ARG A 419 -21.84 26.42 -0.78
C ARG A 419 -23.32 26.42 -0.36
N LEU A 420 -24.08 25.44 -0.82
CA LEU A 420 -25.51 25.34 -0.50
C LEU A 420 -25.77 25.18 1.00
N LEU A 421 -24.93 24.42 1.71
CA LEU A 421 -25.05 24.24 3.16
C LEU A 421 -24.74 25.53 3.94
N LYS A 422 -23.78 26.34 3.47
CA LYS A 422 -23.49 27.66 4.05
C LYS A 422 -24.64 28.64 3.82
N GLU A 423 -25.12 28.74 2.58
CA GLU A 423 -26.29 29.56 2.23
C GLU A 423 -27.54 29.14 3.05
N SER A 424 -27.80 27.84 3.15
CA SER A 424 -28.91 27.30 3.95
C SER A 424 -28.78 27.63 5.44
N LYS A 425 -27.55 27.60 5.97
CA LYS A 425 -27.27 27.95 7.36
C LYS A 425 -27.59 29.43 7.61
N GLU A 426 -27.08 30.32 6.77
CA GLU A 426 -27.31 31.77 6.88
C GLU A 426 -28.81 32.11 6.82
N ILE A 427 -29.55 31.51 5.87
CA ILE A 427 -31.00 31.72 5.75
C ILE A 427 -31.73 31.25 7.02
N ILE A 428 -31.39 30.08 7.54
CA ILE A 428 -32.07 29.53 8.71
C ILE A 428 -31.76 30.33 9.98
N GLU A 429 -30.52 30.80 10.14
CA GLU A 429 -30.14 31.68 11.24
C GLU A 429 -30.94 32.99 11.19
N GLN A 430 -31.08 33.61 10.01
CA GLN A 430 -31.94 34.80 9.83
C GLN A 430 -33.41 34.55 10.19
N VAL A 431 -33.97 33.39 9.82
CA VAL A 431 -35.34 33.03 10.17
C VAL A 431 -35.48 32.80 11.68
N MET A 432 -34.50 32.18 12.32
CA MET A 432 -34.49 31.99 13.77
C MET A 432 -34.46 33.32 14.52
N ASP A 433 -33.60 34.26 14.09
CA ASP A 433 -33.52 35.59 14.68
C ASP A 433 -34.85 36.35 14.52
N GLY A 434 -35.49 36.26 13.36
CA GLY A 434 -36.80 36.87 13.12
C GLY A 434 -37.94 36.29 13.96
N ILE A 435 -37.89 34.99 14.29
CA ILE A 435 -38.89 34.34 15.16
C ILE A 435 -38.68 34.74 16.62
N VAL A 436 -37.43 34.87 17.09
CA VAL A 436 -37.12 35.30 18.46
C VAL A 436 -37.60 36.74 18.70
N VAL A 437 -37.42 37.63 17.72
CA VAL A 437 -37.86 39.03 17.80
C VAL A 437 -39.39 39.19 17.75
N ALA A 438 -40.13 38.23 17.19
CA ALA A 438 -41.59 38.26 17.11
C ALA A 438 -42.29 37.59 18.31
N SER A 439 -41.52 37.00 19.24
CA SER A 439 -42.03 36.33 20.44
C SER A 439 -41.87 37.14 21.75
N ASP A 440 -41.26 38.32 21.67
CA ASP A 440 -41.30 39.39 22.68
C ASP A 440 -42.36 40.43 22.31
#